data_AF-J2K7L2-F1
#
_entry.id   AF-J2K7L2-F1
#
_cell.length_a   1.000
_cell.length_b   1.000
_cell.length_c   1.000
_cell.angle_alpha   90.00
_cell.angle_beta   90.00
_cell.angle_gamma   90.00
#
_symmetry.space_group_name_H-M   'P 1'
#
loop_
_entity.id
_entity.type
_entity.pdbx_description
1 polymer ?
#
loop_
_entity_poly.entity_id
_entity_poly.type
_entity_poly.pdbx_seq_one_letter_code
_entity_poly.pdbx_strand_id
1 'polypeptide(L)'
;PRSVFATFALEQHQVIAADRLSFQHLARRADGDPPVADFFDLLVQGETQALKQLAGLADACELTEREIDQYRPRPGCQAYPSYAARLALGGEPTDVAIALTANFAAWGGCCAIVEAAMREHYAFPEAARDFFGFFAEPAPAVEEKARAAVQHGLDTGQAQPAMAHRYGRLLQAYELMFWDAVAD
;
A
#
# COMPACT_ATOMS: atom_id res chain seq x y z
N PRO A 1 -4.81 6.10 -21.64
CA PRO A 1 -6.10 6.80 -21.78
C PRO A 1 -6.52 7.37 -20.42
N ARG A 2 -7.23 8.51 -20.33
CA ARG A 2 -7.59 9.11 -19.02
C ARG A 2 -8.52 8.21 -18.17
N SER A 3 -9.28 7.31 -18.79
CA SER A 3 -10.12 6.32 -18.11
C SER A 3 -9.35 5.35 -17.20
N VAL A 4 -8.03 5.19 -17.40
CA VAL A 4 -7.19 4.34 -16.55
C VAL A 4 -7.16 4.85 -15.10
N PHE A 5 -7.24 6.17 -14.89
CA PHE A 5 -7.23 6.77 -13.56
C PHE A 5 -8.52 6.47 -12.77
N ALA A 6 -9.65 6.36 -13.45
CA ALA A 6 -10.90 5.92 -12.84
C ALA A 6 -10.80 4.45 -12.37
N THR A 7 -10.23 3.58 -13.23
CA THR A 7 -9.97 2.17 -12.85
C THR A 7 -9.02 2.09 -11.66
N PHE A 8 -7.91 2.84 -11.71
CA PHE A 8 -6.95 2.91 -10.62
C PHE A 8 -7.61 3.34 -9.30
N ALA A 9 -8.43 4.40 -9.32
CA ALA A 9 -9.11 4.88 -8.12
C ALA A 9 -10.06 3.84 -7.51
N LEU A 10 -10.83 3.15 -8.35
CA LEU A 10 -11.76 2.11 -7.91
C LEU A 10 -11.02 0.89 -7.32
N GLU A 11 -9.90 0.48 -7.92
CA GLU A 11 -9.08 -0.64 -7.43
C GLU A 11 -8.34 -0.27 -6.13
N GLN A 12 -7.75 0.92 -6.07
CA GLN A 12 -7.05 1.38 -4.87
C GLN A 12 -7.96 1.51 -3.67
N HIS A 13 -9.21 1.93 -3.86
CA HIS A 13 -10.19 1.94 -2.76
C HIS A 13 -10.33 0.54 -2.10
N GLN A 14 -10.30 -0.53 -2.90
CA GLN A 14 -10.40 -1.91 -2.41
C GLN A 14 -9.09 -2.39 -1.78
N VAL A 15 -7.95 -2.10 -2.42
CA VAL A 15 -6.61 -2.45 -1.92
C VAL A 15 -6.39 -1.83 -0.54
N ILE A 16 -6.58 -0.52 -0.42
CA ILE A 16 -6.35 0.23 0.81
C ILE A 16 -7.28 -0.25 1.94
N ALA A 17 -8.55 -0.55 1.63
CA ALA A 17 -9.48 -1.08 2.62
C ALA A 17 -9.02 -2.46 3.14
N ALA A 18 -8.52 -3.33 2.27
CA ALA A 18 -8.01 -4.65 2.63
C ALA A 18 -6.68 -4.58 3.39
N ASP A 19 -5.76 -3.71 2.98
CA ASP A 19 -4.47 -3.49 3.63
C ASP A 19 -4.66 -2.92 5.04
N ARG A 20 -5.56 -1.95 5.20
CA ARG A 20 -5.90 -1.40 6.52
C ARG A 20 -6.35 -2.50 7.49
N LEU A 21 -7.19 -3.44 7.06
CA LEU A 21 -7.62 -4.57 7.89
C LEU A 21 -6.46 -5.53 8.20
N SER A 22 -5.60 -5.78 7.21
CA SER A 22 -4.42 -6.64 7.34
C SER A 22 -3.42 -6.07 8.34
N PHE A 23 -3.13 -4.77 8.26
CA PHE A 23 -2.22 -4.08 9.16
C PHE A 23 -2.80 -3.96 10.57
N GLN A 24 -4.10 -3.69 10.73
CA GLN A 24 -4.78 -3.75 12.04
C GLN A 24 -4.70 -5.14 12.67
N HIS A 25 -4.70 -6.21 11.87
CA HIS A 25 -4.54 -7.56 12.37
C HIS A 25 -3.08 -7.85 12.77
N LEU A 26 -2.12 -7.41 11.96
CA LEU A 26 -0.69 -7.54 12.26
C LEU A 26 -0.26 -6.77 13.52
N ALA A 27 -0.78 -5.55 13.71
CA ALA A 27 -0.55 -4.77 14.93
C ALA A 27 -0.95 -5.56 16.18
N ARG A 28 -2.18 -6.09 16.21
CA ARG A 28 -2.69 -6.94 17.30
C ARG A 28 -1.88 -8.22 17.51
N ARG A 29 -1.40 -8.83 16.43
CA ARG A 29 -0.54 -10.02 16.53
C ARG A 29 0.83 -9.70 17.11
N ALA A 30 1.27 -8.45 16.99
CA ALA A 30 2.53 -7.94 17.51
C ALA A 30 2.39 -7.23 18.87
N ASP A 31 1.27 -7.37 19.59
CA ASP A 31 1.06 -6.72 20.91
C ASP A 31 2.17 -7.01 21.93
N GLY A 32 2.87 -8.16 21.81
CA GLY A 32 4.03 -8.53 22.63
C GLY A 32 5.36 -7.91 22.19
N ASP A 33 5.38 -7.27 21.02
CA ASP A 33 6.55 -6.72 20.33
C ASP A 33 6.29 -5.25 19.94
N PRO A 34 6.32 -4.30 20.91
CA PRO A 34 5.84 -2.93 20.70
C PRO A 34 6.40 -2.21 19.46
N PRO A 35 7.71 -2.30 19.12
CA PRO A 35 8.23 -1.67 17.90
C PRO A 35 7.56 -2.16 16.61
N VAL A 36 7.16 -3.43 16.57
CA VAL A 36 6.51 -4.06 15.42
C VAL A 36 5.03 -3.67 15.36
N ALA A 37 4.33 -3.69 16.50
CA ALA A 37 2.94 -3.22 16.60
C ALA A 37 2.82 -1.75 16.18
N ASP A 38 3.69 -0.90 16.72
CA ASP A 38 3.76 0.54 16.40
C ASP A 38 3.94 0.82 14.92
N PHE A 39 4.76 0.01 14.24
CA PHE A 39 4.96 0.13 12.80
C PHE A 39 3.67 -0.13 12.04
N PHE A 40 2.96 -1.23 12.36
CA PHE A 40 1.70 -1.54 11.71
C PHE A 40 0.59 -0.54 12.05
N ASP A 41 0.53 -0.03 13.28
CA ASP A 41 -0.42 1.02 13.66
C ASP A 41 -0.18 2.31 12.87
N LEU A 42 1.08 2.67 12.59
CA LEU A 42 1.39 3.80 11.71
C LEU A 42 0.91 3.53 10.28
N LEU A 43 1.09 2.30 9.76
CA LEU A 43 0.57 1.95 8.43
C LEU A 43 -0.96 2.05 8.34
N VAL A 44 -1.69 1.63 9.39
CA VAL A 44 -3.15 1.78 9.47
C VAL A 44 -3.59 3.25 9.36
N GLN A 45 -2.83 4.16 9.99
CA GLN A 45 -3.05 5.60 9.88
C GLN A 45 -2.75 6.09 8.46
N GLY A 46 -1.67 5.59 7.85
CA GLY A 46 -1.30 5.83 6.46
C GLY A 46 -2.42 5.45 5.49
N GLU A 47 -2.97 4.23 5.59
CA GLU A 47 -4.09 3.77 4.76
C GLU A 47 -5.35 4.64 4.93
N THR A 48 -5.60 5.10 6.17
CA THR A 48 -6.72 6.01 6.43
C THR A 48 -6.51 7.38 5.77
N GLN A 49 -5.27 7.87 5.73
CA GLN A 49 -4.94 9.10 5.02
C GLN A 49 -4.99 8.89 3.50
N ALA A 50 -4.50 7.76 2.99
CA ALA A 50 -4.51 7.40 1.58
C ALA A 50 -5.95 7.40 1.01
N LEU A 51 -6.94 6.84 1.71
CA LEU A 51 -8.34 6.92 1.29
C LEU A 51 -8.85 8.35 1.15
N LYS A 52 -8.44 9.26 2.05
CA LYS A 52 -8.84 10.66 1.97
C LYS A 52 -8.23 11.34 0.75
N GLN A 53 -6.94 11.10 0.49
CA GLN A 53 -6.26 11.66 -0.67
C GLN A 53 -6.77 11.08 -1.99
N LEU A 54 -7.26 9.84 -1.98
CA LEU A 54 -7.85 9.19 -3.16
C LEU A 54 -9.17 9.85 -3.61
N ALA A 55 -9.90 10.49 -2.69
CA ALA A 55 -11.17 11.14 -2.99
C ALA A 55 -11.04 12.21 -4.09
N GLY A 56 -9.96 13.01 -4.09
CA GLY A 56 -9.75 14.02 -5.12
C GLY A 56 -9.52 13.43 -6.52
N LEU A 57 -8.93 12.24 -6.61
CA LEU A 57 -8.81 11.52 -7.87
C LEU A 57 -10.16 10.97 -8.34
N ALA A 58 -10.95 10.42 -7.42
CA ALA A 58 -12.29 9.92 -7.71
C ALA A 58 -13.20 11.04 -8.24
N ASP A 59 -13.19 12.21 -7.59
CA ASP A 59 -13.94 13.39 -8.01
C ASP A 59 -13.53 13.86 -9.41
N ALA A 60 -12.22 13.92 -9.69
CA ALA A 60 -11.72 14.32 -11.01
C ALA A 60 -11.98 13.28 -12.11
N CYS A 61 -12.32 12.05 -11.73
CA CYS A 61 -12.81 11.00 -12.61
C CYS A 61 -14.34 10.92 -12.65
N GLU A 62 -15.04 11.83 -11.98
CA GLU A 62 -16.51 11.90 -11.89
C GLU A 62 -17.14 10.63 -11.31
N LEU A 63 -16.42 9.93 -10.42
CA LEU A 63 -16.89 8.71 -9.77
C LEU A 63 -17.86 9.04 -8.63
N THR A 64 -19.01 8.39 -8.64
CA THR A 64 -19.98 8.47 -7.55
C THR A 64 -19.71 7.44 -6.46
N GLU A 65 -20.16 7.69 -5.23
CA GLU A 65 -20.11 6.70 -4.12
C GLU A 65 -20.73 5.36 -4.55
N ARG A 66 -21.85 5.40 -5.28
CA ARG A 66 -22.52 4.19 -5.78
C ARG A 66 -21.63 3.39 -6.73
N GLU A 67 -20.84 4.05 -7.58
CA GLU A 67 -19.91 3.37 -8.49
C GLU A 67 -18.74 2.74 -7.76
N ILE A 68 -18.22 3.41 -6.73
CA ILE A 68 -17.19 2.86 -5.84
C ILE A 68 -17.72 1.62 -5.10
N ASP A 69 -18.91 1.72 -4.51
CA ASP A 69 -19.53 0.63 -3.72
C ASP A 69 -19.91 -0.59 -4.57
N GLN A 70 -20.36 -0.37 -5.81
CA GLN A 70 -20.80 -1.44 -6.72
C GLN A 70 -19.67 -1.95 -7.61
N TYR A 71 -18.46 -1.42 -7.44
CA TYR A 71 -17.31 -1.80 -8.25
C TYR A 71 -17.02 -3.29 -8.13
N ARG A 72 -16.70 -3.91 -9.26
CA ARG A 72 -16.25 -5.30 -9.33
C ARG A 72 -14.75 -5.31 -9.60
N PRO A 73 -13.92 -5.66 -8.60
CA PRO A 73 -12.48 -5.61 -8.75
C PRO A 73 -11.97 -6.59 -9.79
N ARG A 74 -10.92 -6.21 -10.50
CA ARG A 74 -10.22 -7.07 -11.44
C ARG A 74 -9.35 -8.05 -10.67
N PRO A 75 -9.35 -9.36 -11.01
CA PRO A 75 -8.57 -10.35 -10.28
C PRO A 75 -7.08 -10.01 -10.15
N GLY A 76 -6.46 -9.44 -11.18
CA GLY A 76 -5.04 -9.06 -11.16
C GLY A 76 -4.71 -7.97 -10.13
N CYS A 77 -5.61 -6.99 -9.96
CA CYS A 77 -5.47 -5.92 -8.97
C CYS A 77 -5.64 -6.42 -7.53
N GLN A 78 -6.31 -7.57 -7.36
CA GLN A 78 -6.60 -8.14 -6.04
C GLN A 78 -5.54 -9.15 -5.57
N ALA A 79 -4.55 -9.48 -6.41
CA ALA A 79 -3.49 -10.44 -6.05
C ALA A 79 -2.62 -9.93 -4.89
N TYR A 80 -2.22 -8.66 -4.92
CA TYR A 80 -1.44 -8.02 -3.86
C TYR A 80 -2.19 -8.00 -2.51
N PRO A 81 -3.40 -7.40 -2.38
CA PRO A 81 -4.08 -7.33 -1.08
C PRO A 81 -4.47 -8.72 -0.55
N SER A 82 -4.78 -9.68 -1.44
CA SER A 82 -5.01 -11.08 -1.03
C SER A 82 -3.75 -11.72 -0.45
N TYR A 83 -2.58 -11.38 -0.99
CA TYR A 83 -1.31 -11.87 -0.46
C TYR A 83 -0.93 -11.18 0.85
N ALA A 84 -1.13 -9.86 0.96
CA ALA A 84 -0.95 -9.12 2.20
C ALA A 84 -1.83 -9.69 3.33
N ALA A 85 -3.10 -9.98 3.05
CA ALA A 85 -4.00 -10.64 4.00
C ALA A 85 -3.49 -12.04 4.40
N ARG A 86 -2.97 -12.84 3.45
CA ARG A 86 -2.35 -14.14 3.76
C ARG A 86 -1.15 -14.00 4.69
N LEU A 87 -0.31 -12.99 4.47
CA LEU A 87 0.82 -12.69 5.34
C LEU A 87 0.36 -12.22 6.73
N ALA A 88 -0.69 -11.39 6.80
CA ALA A 88 -1.27 -10.99 8.07
C ALA A 88 -1.79 -12.19 8.87
N LEU A 89 -2.40 -13.18 8.22
CA LEU A 89 -2.95 -14.36 8.87
C LEU A 89 -1.91 -15.38 9.32
N GLY A 90 -0.77 -15.50 8.61
CA GLY A 90 0.16 -16.63 8.82
C GLY A 90 1.65 -16.30 8.86
N GLY A 91 2.05 -15.09 8.47
CA GLY A 91 3.45 -14.65 8.52
C GLY A 91 3.87 -14.25 9.93
N GLU A 92 5.18 -14.26 10.17
CA GLU A 92 5.77 -13.65 11.36
C GLU A 92 5.72 -12.11 11.19
N PRO A 93 5.12 -11.34 12.12
CA PRO A 93 4.93 -9.90 11.93
C PRO A 93 6.20 -9.13 11.59
N THR A 94 7.33 -9.50 12.20
CA THR A 94 8.65 -8.95 11.90
C THR A 94 9.07 -9.16 10.44
N ASP A 95 8.93 -10.38 9.91
CA ASP A 95 9.28 -10.67 8.51
C ASP A 95 8.38 -9.94 7.52
N VAL A 96 7.10 -9.79 7.89
CA VAL A 96 6.13 -9.02 7.10
C VAL A 96 6.50 -7.55 7.10
N ALA A 97 6.92 -6.98 8.22
CA ALA A 97 7.38 -5.59 8.32
C ALA A 97 8.62 -5.33 7.45
N ILE A 98 9.61 -6.25 7.48
CA ILE A 98 10.79 -6.18 6.60
C ILE A 98 10.38 -6.21 5.12
N ALA A 99 9.47 -7.14 4.76
CA ALA A 99 9.03 -7.33 3.39
C ALA A 99 8.27 -6.12 2.82
N LEU A 100 7.35 -5.54 3.60
CA LEU A 100 6.58 -4.35 3.21
C LEU A 100 7.47 -3.12 3.09
N THR A 101 8.40 -2.93 4.03
CA THR A 101 9.34 -1.80 4.01
C THR A 101 10.14 -1.77 2.72
N ALA A 102 10.61 -2.93 2.25
CA ALA A 102 11.33 -3.04 0.97
C ALA A 102 10.44 -2.72 -0.24
N ASN A 103 9.13 -2.98 -0.15
CA ASN A 103 8.18 -2.72 -1.23
C ASN A 103 7.82 -1.23 -1.37
N PHE A 104 7.73 -0.48 -0.27
CA PHE A 104 7.30 0.94 -0.30
C PHE A 104 8.17 1.83 -1.17
N ALA A 105 9.47 1.56 -1.28
CA ALA A 105 10.35 2.33 -2.16
C ALA A 105 9.97 2.19 -3.65
N ALA A 106 9.56 0.98 -4.07
CA ALA A 106 9.12 0.73 -5.45
C ALA A 106 7.78 1.43 -5.73
N TRP A 107 6.82 1.27 -4.82
CA TRP A 107 5.51 1.93 -4.90
C TRP A 107 5.63 3.45 -4.98
N GLY A 108 6.39 4.07 -4.06
CA GLY A 108 6.58 5.52 -4.03
C GLY A 108 7.26 6.06 -5.29
N GLY A 109 8.23 5.32 -5.85
CA GLY A 109 8.85 5.65 -7.13
C GLY A 109 7.85 5.62 -8.30
N CYS A 110 6.97 4.62 -8.33
CA CYS A 110 5.90 4.55 -9.33
C CYS A 110 4.91 5.72 -9.16
N CYS A 111 4.49 6.02 -7.93
CA CYS A 111 3.60 7.15 -7.64
C CYS A 111 4.21 8.49 -8.08
N ALA A 112 5.51 8.71 -7.85
CA ALA A 112 6.20 9.92 -8.30
C ALA A 112 6.15 10.09 -9.83
N ILE A 113 6.32 9.00 -10.58
CA ILE A 113 6.23 9.00 -12.05
C ILE A 113 4.80 9.33 -12.50
N VAL A 114 3.80 8.71 -11.88
CA VAL A 114 2.39 8.94 -12.24
C VAL A 114 1.96 10.37 -11.90
N GLU A 115 2.33 10.90 -10.73
CA GLU A 115 2.07 12.28 -10.32
C GLU A 115 2.60 13.28 -11.36
N ALA A 116 3.87 13.14 -11.74
CA ALA A 116 4.51 14.00 -12.72
C ALA A 116 3.80 13.91 -14.09
N ALA A 117 3.46 12.71 -14.54
CA ALA A 117 2.75 12.50 -15.78
C ALA A 117 1.34 13.13 -15.76
N MET A 118 0.61 13.02 -14.65
CA MET A 118 -0.71 13.63 -14.47
C MET A 118 -0.65 15.16 -14.60
N ARG A 119 0.37 15.77 -13.99
CA ARG A 119 0.63 17.22 -14.08
C ARG A 119 0.99 17.65 -15.50
N GLU A 120 1.87 16.92 -16.18
CA GLU A 120 2.47 17.34 -17.44
C GLU A 120 1.63 16.99 -18.68
N HIS A 121 0.84 15.92 -18.62
CA HIS A 121 0.21 15.35 -19.82
C HIS A 121 -1.32 15.23 -19.74
N TYR A 122 -1.91 15.26 -18.54
CA TYR A 122 -3.34 14.96 -18.37
C TYR A 122 -4.16 16.10 -17.76
N ALA A 123 -3.52 17.24 -17.45
CA ALA A 123 -4.14 18.46 -16.91
C ALA A 123 -5.06 18.18 -15.70
N PHE A 124 -4.69 17.20 -14.86
CA PHE A 124 -5.42 16.93 -13.63
C PHE A 124 -5.18 18.05 -12.60
N PRO A 125 -6.20 18.45 -11.83
CA PRO A 125 -6.02 19.38 -10.72
C PRO A 125 -5.10 18.78 -9.66
N GLU A 126 -4.57 19.64 -8.79
CA GLU A 126 -3.74 19.21 -7.64
C GLU A 126 -4.41 18.18 -6.76
N ALA A 127 -5.67 18.41 -6.38
CA ALA A 127 -6.45 17.47 -5.57
C ALA A 127 -6.51 16.04 -6.15
N ALA A 128 -6.45 15.87 -7.48
CA ALA A 128 -6.44 14.55 -8.10
C ALA A 128 -5.07 13.85 -8.04
N ARG A 129 -4.00 14.62 -7.81
CA ARG A 129 -2.62 14.14 -7.72
C ARG A 129 -2.19 13.85 -6.28
N ASP A 130 -2.90 14.39 -5.28
CA ASP A 130 -2.57 14.28 -3.85
C ASP A 130 -2.34 12.83 -3.38
N PHE A 131 -3.10 11.86 -3.90
CA PHE A 131 -2.88 10.44 -3.60
C PHE A 131 -1.47 9.99 -4.00
N PHE A 132 -1.06 10.28 -5.22
CA PHE A 132 0.24 9.90 -5.73
C PHE A 132 1.36 10.71 -5.06
N GLY A 133 1.13 12.01 -4.83
CA GLY A 133 2.05 12.88 -4.09
C GLY A 133 2.33 12.35 -2.69
N PHE A 134 1.28 11.92 -1.97
CA PHE A 134 1.39 11.37 -0.61
C PHE A 134 2.34 10.17 -0.52
N PHE A 135 2.31 9.26 -1.51
CA PHE A 135 3.22 8.11 -1.54
C PHE A 135 4.59 8.40 -2.19
N ALA A 136 4.68 9.45 -3.01
CA ALA A 136 5.92 9.88 -3.64
C ALA A 136 6.86 10.63 -2.70
N GLU A 137 6.31 11.29 -1.68
CA GLU A 137 7.07 12.04 -0.70
C GLU A 137 7.81 11.12 0.29
N PRO A 138 9.02 11.51 0.75
CA PRO A 138 9.70 10.80 1.83
C PRO A 138 8.83 10.73 3.09
N ALA A 139 8.84 9.58 3.77
CA ALA A 139 8.08 9.35 5.00
C ALA A 139 9.02 8.99 6.17
N PRO A 140 9.76 9.96 6.76
CA PRO A 140 10.76 9.69 7.80
C PRO A 140 10.21 8.91 9.00
N ALA A 141 8.97 9.19 9.41
CA ALA A 141 8.33 8.49 10.52
C ALA A 141 8.09 6.99 10.21
N VAL A 142 7.76 6.67 8.95
CA VAL A 142 7.62 5.27 8.49
C VAL A 142 8.99 4.61 8.45
N GLU A 143 10.01 5.28 7.92
CA GLU A 143 11.38 4.77 7.88
C GLU A 143 11.95 4.50 9.27
N GLU A 144 11.69 5.40 10.23
CA GLU A 144 12.12 5.26 11.62
C GLU A 144 11.44 4.07 12.31
N LYS A 145 10.11 3.95 12.20
CA LYS A 145 9.39 2.81 12.78
C LYS A 145 9.72 1.49 12.09
N ALA A 146 9.91 1.49 10.78
CA ALA A 146 10.38 0.32 10.05
C ALA A 146 11.74 -0.12 10.59
N ARG A 147 12.70 0.80 10.73
CA ARG A 147 14.02 0.51 11.29
C ARG A 147 13.91 -0.07 12.70
N ALA A 148 13.05 0.49 13.56
CA ALA A 148 12.82 0.00 14.91
C ALA A 148 12.25 -1.44 14.91
N ALA A 149 11.25 -1.72 14.06
CA ALA A 149 10.66 -3.05 13.92
C ALA A 149 11.67 -4.08 13.40
N VAL A 150 12.47 -3.72 12.39
CA VAL A 150 13.53 -4.59 11.86
C VAL A 150 14.59 -4.86 12.92
N GLN A 151 15.06 -3.82 13.62
CA GLN A 151 16.08 -3.97 14.66
C GLN A 151 15.57 -4.86 15.80
N HIS A 152 14.34 -4.66 16.26
CA HIS A 152 13.69 -5.51 17.26
C HIS A 152 13.71 -6.98 16.82
N GLY A 153 13.29 -7.24 15.59
CA GLY A 153 13.31 -8.57 15.00
C GLY A 153 14.67 -9.26 14.96
N LEU A 154 15.73 -8.50 14.69
CA LEU A 154 17.10 -8.98 14.70
C LEU A 154 17.58 -9.27 16.13
N ASP A 155 17.25 -8.38 17.08
CA ASP A 155 17.68 -8.48 18.48
C ASP A 155 17.00 -9.64 19.22
N THR A 156 15.73 -9.92 18.91
CA THR A 156 14.96 -11.03 19.50
C THR A 156 15.15 -12.36 18.78
N GLY A 157 15.78 -12.35 17.60
CA GLY A 157 15.92 -13.53 16.75
C GLY A 157 14.60 -14.00 16.10
N GLN A 158 13.55 -13.18 16.13
CA GLN A 158 12.28 -13.45 15.45
C GLN A 158 12.40 -13.31 13.93
N ALA A 159 13.28 -12.42 13.46
CA ALA A 159 13.46 -12.19 12.03
C ALA A 159 14.08 -13.42 11.35
N GLN A 160 13.46 -13.84 10.25
CA GLN A 160 13.96 -14.86 9.33
C GLN A 160 14.22 -14.22 7.97
N PRO A 161 15.43 -13.72 7.69
CA PRO A 161 15.73 -12.96 6.47
C PRO A 161 15.34 -13.67 5.16
N ALA A 162 15.46 -15.00 5.11
CA ALA A 162 15.06 -15.79 3.95
C ALA A 162 13.53 -15.76 3.71
N MET A 163 12.73 -15.76 4.78
CA MET A 163 11.27 -15.64 4.70
C MET A 163 10.85 -14.22 4.33
N ALA A 164 11.42 -13.21 4.99
CA ALA A 164 11.20 -11.80 4.65
C ALA A 164 11.51 -11.51 3.18
N HIS A 165 12.65 -11.99 2.66
CA HIS A 165 13.02 -11.84 1.26
C HIS A 165 12.03 -12.56 0.32
N ARG A 166 11.60 -13.78 0.67
CA ARG A 166 10.58 -14.51 -0.11
C ARG A 166 9.27 -13.73 -0.15
N TYR A 167 8.87 -13.11 0.95
CA TYR A 167 7.67 -12.28 1.02
C TYR A 167 7.79 -11.04 0.15
N GLY A 168 8.88 -10.28 0.29
CA GLY A 168 9.13 -9.06 -0.50
C GLY A 168 9.12 -9.32 -2.00
N ARG A 169 9.76 -10.41 -2.45
CA ARG A 169 9.77 -10.79 -3.87
C ARG A 169 8.36 -11.03 -4.44
N LEU A 170 7.47 -11.64 -3.64
CA LEU A 170 6.09 -11.87 -4.07
C LEU A 170 5.24 -10.60 -4.00
N LEU A 171 5.43 -9.76 -2.98
CA LEU A 171 4.77 -8.45 -2.91
C LEU A 171 5.08 -7.61 -4.15
N GLN A 172 6.36 -7.49 -4.50
CA GLN A 172 6.79 -6.74 -5.69
C GLN A 172 6.23 -7.34 -6.99
N ALA A 173 6.20 -8.67 -7.12
CA ALA A 173 5.63 -9.31 -8.31
C ALA A 173 4.10 -9.07 -8.42
N TYR A 174 3.38 -9.04 -7.30
CA TYR A 174 1.95 -8.74 -7.31
C TYR A 174 1.67 -7.23 -7.47
N GLU A 175 2.56 -6.35 -7.03
CA GLU A 175 2.47 -4.91 -7.35
C GLU A 175 2.63 -4.69 -8.86
N LEU A 176 3.59 -5.34 -9.52
CA LEU A 176 3.71 -5.29 -10.98
C LEU A 176 2.44 -5.80 -11.68
N MET A 177 1.89 -6.93 -11.20
CA MET A 177 0.62 -7.46 -11.71
C MET A 177 -0.54 -6.48 -11.52
N PHE A 178 -0.57 -5.72 -10.42
CA PHE A 178 -1.56 -4.67 -10.22
C PHE A 178 -1.43 -3.59 -11.29
N TRP A 179 -0.22 -3.10 -11.57
CA TRP A 179 -0.01 -2.07 -12.59
C TRP A 179 -0.40 -2.54 -14.00
N ASP A 180 -0.03 -3.77 -14.36
CA ASP A 180 -0.43 -4.37 -15.64
C ASP A 180 -1.97 -4.50 -15.72
N ALA A 181 -2.60 -5.04 -14.67
CA ALA A 181 -4.04 -5.26 -14.64
C ALA A 181 -4.87 -3.97 -14.60
N VAL A 182 -4.32 -2.86 -14.12
CA VAL A 182 -4.95 -1.53 -14.21
C VAL A 182 -4.88 -0.99 -15.64
N ALA A 183 -3.80 -1.28 -16.37
CA ALA A 183 -3.57 -0.77 -17.73
C ALA A 183 -4.38 -1.51 -18.82
N ASP A 184 -4.76 -2.76 -18.57
CA ASP A 184 -5.59 -3.61 -19.46
C ASP A 184 -7.01 -3.05 -19.71
#